data_AF-A0A935Y2Q1-F1
#
_entry.id   AF-A0A935Y2Q1-F1
#
_cell.length_a   1.000
_cell.length_b   1.000
_cell.length_c   1.000
_cell.angle_alpha   90.00
_cell.angle_beta   90.00
_cell.angle_gamma   90.00
#
_symmetry.space_group_name_H-M   'P 1'
#
loop_
_entity.id
_entity.type
_entity.pdbx_description
1 polymer ?
#
loop_
_entity_poly.entity_id
_entity_poly.type
_entity_poly.pdbx_seq_one_letter_code
_entity_poly.pdbx_strand_id
1 'polypeptide(L)'
;MVSLLRMHSPSWLSFALILLVFSSLKSQVRPGVPATPCPIRNGQSIISGDLRLSPHSFKQNYCTSASLDWSSIDQSIVSDNQYSSVELNAGTKSSCLILGGFDLKIPAGSVIHGMSLELEGHVEKGPVITEKVQLINGLGQLIGENKANRNNSPAWPLTNGIDQIWTYGSPTDQWASS
;
A
#
# COMPACT_ATOMS: atom_id res chain seq x y z
N MET A 1 -20.20 13.04 -9.35
CA MET A 1 -18.77 13.09 -9.80
C MET A 1 -18.09 11.83 -9.31
N VAL A 2 -17.52 11.00 -10.20
CA VAL A 2 -16.94 9.71 -9.81
C VAL A 2 -15.43 9.85 -9.60
N SER A 3 -14.94 9.42 -8.44
CA SER A 3 -13.52 9.27 -8.13
C SER A 3 -13.20 7.80 -7.95
N LEU A 4 -12.18 7.31 -8.66
CA LEU A 4 -11.78 5.90 -8.71
C LEU A 4 -10.37 5.76 -8.15
N LEU A 5 -10.18 4.85 -7.18
CA LEU A 5 -8.92 4.63 -6.46
C LEU A 5 -8.46 3.18 -6.58
N ARG A 6 -7.15 3.01 -6.72
CA ARG A 6 -6.36 1.78 -6.80
C ARG A 6 -4.99 2.02 -6.14
N MET A 7 -4.23 0.97 -5.85
CA MET A 7 -2.86 1.08 -5.32
C MET A 7 -1.86 0.38 -6.23
N HIS A 8 -0.71 1.02 -6.47
CA HIS A 8 0.26 0.55 -7.44
C HIS A 8 1.21 -0.51 -6.84
N SER A 9 1.40 -1.60 -7.57
CA SER A 9 2.47 -2.58 -7.40
C SER A 9 3.10 -2.78 -8.78
N PRO A 10 4.37 -2.41 -9.01
CA PRO A 10 4.97 -2.57 -10.32
C PRO A 10 5.25 -4.06 -10.56
N SER A 11 4.49 -4.66 -11.45
CA SER A 11 4.76 -6.00 -11.96
C SER A 11 6.05 -5.99 -12.79
N TRP A 12 7.14 -6.47 -12.21
CA TRP A 12 8.28 -6.97 -12.99
C TRP A 12 8.17 -8.47 -13.09
N LEU A 13 7.88 -8.95 -14.31
CA LEU A 13 8.07 -10.34 -14.70
C LEU A 13 9.57 -10.71 -14.55
N SER A 14 9.86 -11.60 -13.61
CA SER A 14 10.96 -12.55 -13.73
C SER A 14 10.47 -13.88 -13.19
N PHE A 15 9.75 -14.61 -14.03
CA PHE A 15 9.49 -16.03 -13.82
C PHE A 15 10.69 -16.83 -14.34
N ALA A 16 11.56 -17.26 -13.43
CA ALA A 16 12.22 -18.54 -13.56
C ALA A 16 11.35 -19.58 -12.82
N LEU A 17 10.33 -20.11 -13.50
CA LEU A 17 9.57 -21.25 -13.00
C LEU A 17 10.35 -22.53 -13.32
N ILE A 18 11.17 -22.98 -12.37
CA ILE A 18 11.68 -24.35 -12.37
C ILE A 18 10.55 -25.24 -11.87
N LEU A 19 10.01 -26.06 -12.77
CA LEU A 19 9.07 -27.12 -12.45
C LEU A 19 9.84 -28.26 -11.76
N LEU A 20 9.70 -28.40 -10.45
CA LEU A 20 10.04 -29.64 -9.74
C LEU A 20 8.75 -30.34 -9.31
N VAL A 21 8.42 -31.38 -10.06
CA VAL A 21 7.40 -32.35 -9.70
C VAL A 21 7.92 -33.15 -8.51
N PHE A 22 7.34 -32.98 -7.33
CA PHE A 22 7.55 -33.90 -6.21
C PHE A 22 6.46 -34.95 -6.22
N SER A 23 6.73 -36.06 -6.90
CA SER A 23 6.10 -37.33 -6.60
C SER A 23 6.54 -37.77 -5.20
N SER A 24 5.56 -38.22 -4.40
CA SER A 24 5.73 -38.74 -3.04
C SER A 24 6.76 -39.88 -3.00
N LEU A 25 8.01 -39.55 -2.70
CA LEU A 25 9.05 -40.53 -2.40
C LEU A 25 9.02 -40.82 -0.89
N LYS A 26 8.71 -42.08 -0.57
CA LYS A 26 8.89 -42.64 0.77
C LYS A 26 10.35 -42.44 1.19
N SER A 27 10.53 -41.79 2.33
CA SER A 27 11.83 -41.51 2.94
C SER A 27 12.57 -42.83 3.21
N GLN A 28 13.65 -43.08 2.45
CA GLN A 28 14.69 -44.05 2.79
C GLN A 28 15.84 -43.24 3.39
N VAL A 29 16.00 -43.34 4.70
CA VAL A 29 17.10 -42.72 5.44
C VAL A 29 18.41 -43.34 4.96
N ARG A 30 19.23 -42.58 4.21
CA ARG A 30 20.62 -42.96 3.94
C ARG A 30 21.49 -42.50 5.12
N PRO A 31 22.23 -43.40 5.78
CA PRO A 31 23.26 -43.00 6.73
C PRO A 31 24.51 -42.55 5.96
N GLY A 32 25.04 -41.36 6.28
CA GLY A 32 26.40 -40.98 5.87
C GLY A 32 26.60 -39.64 5.17
N VAL A 33 25.66 -38.69 5.22
CA VAL A 33 25.99 -37.31 4.82
C VAL A 33 26.46 -36.55 6.07
N PRO A 34 27.74 -36.16 6.17
CA PRO A 34 28.17 -35.27 7.24
C PRO A 34 27.37 -33.97 7.12
N ALA A 35 26.72 -33.57 8.22
CA ALA A 35 26.01 -32.30 8.29
C ALA A 35 27.04 -31.18 8.07
N THR A 36 27.15 -30.68 6.84
CA THR A 36 27.89 -29.45 6.59
C THR A 36 27.12 -28.35 7.31
N PRO A 37 27.66 -27.77 8.40
CA PRO A 37 26.96 -26.69 9.09
C PRO A 37 26.73 -25.57 8.09
N CYS A 38 25.50 -25.05 8.03
CA CYS A 38 25.21 -23.85 7.25
C CYS A 38 26.22 -22.76 7.69
N PRO A 39 26.91 -22.07 6.75
CA PRO A 39 27.89 -21.08 7.12
C PRO A 39 27.23 -19.95 7.93
N ILE A 40 27.73 -19.72 9.14
CA ILE A 40 27.36 -18.57 9.97
C ILE A 40 28.01 -17.34 9.33
N ARG A 41 27.21 -16.41 8.81
CA ARG A 41 27.72 -15.08 8.41
C ARG A 41 27.83 -14.21 9.66
N ASN A 42 29.06 -13.98 10.11
CA ASN A 42 29.39 -12.90 11.04
C ASN A 42 29.62 -11.62 10.23
N GLY A 43 28.81 -10.58 10.48
CA GLY A 43 28.81 -9.34 9.70
C GLY A 43 27.69 -9.31 8.66
N GLN A 44 26.46 -9.04 9.10
CA GLN A 44 25.45 -8.52 8.19
C GLN A 44 25.77 -7.06 7.93
N SER A 45 26.14 -6.73 6.69
CA SER A 45 26.08 -5.36 6.20
C SER A 45 24.64 -4.85 6.39
N ILE A 46 24.49 -3.58 6.77
CA ILE A 46 23.19 -2.91 6.77
C ILE A 46 22.62 -3.05 5.35
N ILE A 47 21.53 -3.82 5.22
CA ILE A 47 20.80 -3.91 3.96
C ILE A 47 19.88 -2.69 3.94
N SER A 48 20.25 -1.71 3.12
CA SER A 48 19.37 -0.60 2.76
C SER A 48 18.69 -0.93 1.43
N GLY A 49 17.40 -0.62 1.31
CA GLY A 49 16.64 -0.85 0.10
C GLY A 49 15.20 -0.39 0.24
N ASP A 50 14.51 -0.31 -0.90
CA ASP A 50 13.11 0.08 -0.95
C ASP A 50 12.21 -1.15 -0.84
N LEU A 51 11.19 -1.05 0.03
CA LEU A 51 10.17 -2.06 0.19
C LEU A 51 8.84 -1.51 -0.34
N ARG A 52 8.28 -2.16 -1.37
CA ARG A 52 6.94 -1.86 -1.89
C ARG A 52 5.94 -2.87 -1.34
N LEU A 53 4.85 -2.38 -0.77
CA LEU A 53 3.83 -3.18 -0.13
C LEU A 53 2.44 -2.81 -0.67
N SER A 54 1.59 -3.82 -0.82
CA SER A 54 0.18 -3.65 -1.14
C SER A 54 -0.67 -3.99 0.08
N PRO A 55 -1.77 -3.27 0.34
CA PRO A 55 -2.67 -3.66 1.42
C PRO A 55 -3.47 -4.90 1.01
N HIS A 56 -3.83 -5.73 1.99
CA HIS A 56 -4.79 -6.81 1.79
C HIS A 56 -6.05 -6.66 2.66
N SER A 57 -6.15 -5.58 3.45
CA SER A 57 -7.32 -5.31 4.29
C SER A 57 -7.81 -3.88 4.15
N PHE A 58 -9.14 -3.74 4.14
CA PHE A 58 -9.82 -2.47 3.88
C PHE A 58 -10.97 -2.34 4.86
N LYS A 59 -11.17 -1.12 5.34
CA LYS A 59 -12.35 -0.76 6.11
C LYS A 59 -12.83 0.59 5.64
N GLN A 60 -14.14 0.78 5.70
CA GLN A 60 -14.73 2.09 5.52
C GLN A 60 -15.24 2.58 6.86
N ASN A 61 -14.87 3.80 7.23
CA ASN A 61 -15.37 4.47 8.42
C ASN A 61 -15.87 5.88 8.08
N TYR A 62 -16.92 6.31 8.77
CA TYR A 62 -17.39 7.68 8.71
C TYR A 62 -16.38 8.60 9.39
N CYS A 63 -15.60 9.33 8.59
CA CYS A 63 -14.69 10.37 9.10
C CYS A 63 -15.43 11.65 9.49
N THR A 64 -16.65 11.82 8.98
CA THR A 64 -17.60 12.87 9.36
C THR A 64 -19.02 12.29 9.29
N SER A 65 -19.99 12.92 9.95
CA SER A 65 -21.37 12.41 10.02
C SER A 65 -22.18 12.52 8.72
N ALA A 66 -21.61 13.08 7.65
CA ALA A 66 -22.29 13.34 6.38
C ALA A 66 -21.40 12.96 5.18
N SER A 67 -20.87 11.73 5.21
CA SER A 67 -19.99 11.22 4.16
C SER A 67 -20.64 10.14 3.29
N LEU A 68 -20.23 10.11 2.02
CA LEU A 68 -20.69 9.16 1.02
C LEU A 68 -19.75 7.96 0.94
N ASP A 69 -20.34 6.78 0.87
CA ASP A 69 -19.62 5.53 0.96
C ASP A 69 -18.97 5.15 -0.38
N TRP A 70 -17.79 4.56 -0.29
CA TRP A 70 -17.09 3.93 -1.40
C TRP A 70 -17.77 2.62 -1.77
N SER A 71 -17.79 2.34 -3.07
CA SER A 71 -18.23 1.08 -3.67
C SER A 71 -17.01 0.26 -4.11
N SER A 72 -17.14 -1.07 -4.08
CA SER A 72 -16.10 -2.00 -4.55
C SER A 72 -14.74 -1.79 -3.85
N ILE A 73 -14.74 -1.63 -2.53
CA ILE A 73 -13.53 -1.34 -1.72
C ILE A 73 -12.45 -2.43 -1.81
N ASP A 74 -12.86 -3.65 -2.15
CA ASP A 74 -12.01 -4.81 -2.39
C ASP A 74 -11.13 -4.65 -3.64
N GLN A 75 -11.50 -3.77 -4.57
CA GLN A 75 -10.72 -3.47 -5.78
C GLN A 75 -9.54 -2.52 -5.52
N SER A 76 -9.29 -2.12 -4.26
CA SER A 76 -8.14 -1.31 -3.87
C SER A 76 -6.85 -2.12 -3.62
N ILE A 77 -6.87 -3.45 -3.77
CA ILE A 77 -5.76 -4.35 -3.43
C ILE A 77 -4.64 -4.31 -4.47
N VAL A 78 -5.01 -4.57 -5.73
CA VAL A 78 -4.06 -4.85 -6.81
C VAL A 78 -4.26 -3.85 -7.92
N SER A 79 -3.17 -3.62 -8.62
CA SER A 79 -3.16 -2.78 -9.77
C SER A 79 -3.66 -3.59 -11.01
N ASP A 80 -4.98 -3.67 -11.28
CA ASP A 80 -5.56 -4.51 -12.35
C ASP A 80 -6.70 -3.89 -13.22
N ASN A 81 -6.80 -2.56 -13.25
CA ASN A 81 -7.88 -1.78 -13.92
C ASN A 81 -9.28 -1.99 -13.34
N GLN A 82 -9.36 -2.53 -12.14
CA GLN A 82 -10.54 -2.42 -11.29
C GLN A 82 -10.29 -1.36 -10.22
N TYR A 83 -11.36 -0.74 -9.75
CA TYR A 83 -11.25 0.42 -8.86
C TYR A 83 -12.36 0.43 -7.83
N SER A 84 -12.02 0.92 -6.65
CA SER A 84 -13.00 1.39 -5.68
C SER A 84 -13.48 2.78 -6.10
N SER A 85 -14.78 3.05 -6.01
CA SER A 85 -15.36 4.30 -6.51
C SER A 85 -16.24 5.01 -5.51
N VAL A 86 -16.32 6.33 -5.60
CA VAL A 86 -17.31 7.12 -4.87
C VAL A 86 -17.86 8.20 -5.78
N GLU A 87 -19.18 8.41 -5.73
CA GLU A 87 -19.80 9.54 -6.39
C GLU A 87 -20.02 10.70 -5.42
N LEU A 88 -19.38 11.85 -5.70
CA LEU A 88 -19.51 13.07 -4.90
C LEU A 88 -20.34 14.14 -5.64
N ASN A 89 -21.19 14.83 -4.90
CA ASN A 89 -21.79 16.10 -5.30
C ASN A 89 -20.98 17.28 -4.73
N ALA A 90 -21.17 18.48 -5.29
CA ALA A 90 -20.52 19.68 -4.78
C ALA A 90 -20.81 19.87 -3.27
N GLY A 91 -19.77 20.06 -2.47
CA GLY A 91 -19.85 20.23 -1.01
C GLY A 91 -20.00 18.94 -0.20
N THR A 92 -20.10 17.78 -0.84
CA THR A 92 -20.11 16.48 -0.16
C THR A 92 -18.70 15.91 0.01
N LYS A 93 -18.56 14.93 0.91
CA LYS A 93 -17.29 14.27 1.23
C LYS A 93 -17.45 12.76 1.17
N SER A 94 -16.39 12.04 0.87
CA SER A 94 -16.39 10.58 0.98
C SER A 94 -16.12 10.14 2.42
N SER A 95 -16.56 8.91 2.73
CA SER A 95 -16.15 8.20 3.93
C SER A 95 -14.64 7.91 3.84
N CYS A 96 -13.99 7.68 4.97
CA CYS A 96 -12.58 7.32 4.96
C CYS A 96 -12.42 5.88 4.52
N LEU A 97 -11.56 5.67 3.53
CA LEU A 97 -11.03 4.36 3.19
C LEU A 97 -9.78 4.12 4.04
N ILE A 98 -9.83 3.12 4.91
CA ILE A 98 -8.73 2.70 5.76
C ILE A 98 -8.07 1.50 5.10
N LEU A 99 -6.78 1.67 4.80
CA LEU A 99 -5.93 0.68 4.16
C LEU A 99 -5.02 0.06 5.21
N GLY A 100 -4.93 -1.26 5.24
CA GLY A 100 -4.08 -1.97 6.20
C GLY A 100 -3.67 -3.34 5.70
N GLY A 101 -3.00 -4.11 6.57
CA GLY A 101 -2.53 -5.44 6.18
C GLY A 101 -1.45 -5.35 5.12
N PHE A 102 -0.46 -4.50 5.33
CA PHE A 102 0.72 -4.39 4.44
C PHE A 102 1.76 -5.49 4.74
N ASP A 103 1.48 -6.41 5.65
CA ASP A 103 2.37 -7.49 6.11
C ASP A 103 3.79 -7.03 6.51
N LEU A 104 3.93 -5.78 6.93
CA LEU A 104 5.19 -5.19 7.29
C LEU A 104 5.68 -5.77 8.63
N LYS A 105 6.73 -6.58 8.57
CA LYS A 105 7.46 -7.08 9.75
C LYS A 105 8.81 -6.38 9.83
N ILE A 106 8.89 -5.36 10.68
CA ILE A 106 10.13 -4.61 10.92
C ILE A 106 10.87 -5.26 12.11
N PRO A 107 12.09 -5.77 11.93
CA PRO A 107 12.89 -6.29 13.03
C PRO A 107 13.16 -5.22 14.10
N ALA A 108 13.33 -5.67 15.35
CA ALA A 108 13.73 -4.77 16.43
C ALA A 108 15.09 -4.12 16.09
N GLY A 109 15.19 -2.81 16.29
CA GLY A 109 16.40 -2.02 15.98
C GLY A 109 16.51 -1.54 14.54
N SER A 110 15.56 -1.88 13.65
CA SER A 110 15.51 -1.26 12.32
C SER A 110 15.08 0.21 12.39
N VAL A 111 15.59 1.01 11.45
CA VAL A 111 15.26 2.43 11.30
C VAL A 111 14.51 2.62 9.99
N ILE A 112 13.35 3.29 10.04
CA ILE A 112 12.61 3.70 8.85
C ILE A 112 13.10 5.10 8.46
N HIS A 113 13.70 5.23 7.29
CA HIS A 113 14.20 6.51 6.80
C HIS A 113 13.11 7.36 6.15
N GLY A 114 12.09 6.74 5.57
CA GLY A 114 10.91 7.42 5.09
C GLY A 114 9.86 6.44 4.56
N MET A 115 8.70 6.99 4.26
CA MET A 115 7.53 6.27 3.75
C MET A 115 6.81 7.14 2.73
N SER A 116 6.29 6.50 1.68
CA SER A 116 5.41 7.12 0.71
C SER A 116 4.24 6.21 0.38
N LEU A 117 3.09 6.82 0.10
CA LEU A 117 1.89 6.13 -0.37
C LEU A 117 1.68 6.48 -1.84
N GLU A 118 1.63 5.48 -2.71
CA GLU A 118 1.27 5.63 -4.12
C GLU A 118 -0.17 5.13 -4.34
N LEU A 119 -1.03 6.02 -4.83
CA LEU A 119 -2.41 5.75 -5.20
C LEU A 119 -2.54 5.90 -6.72
N GLU A 120 -3.13 4.92 -7.38
CA GLU A 120 -3.45 4.96 -8.80
C GLU A 120 -4.95 5.21 -8.97
N GLY A 121 -5.35 5.89 -10.06
CA GLY A 121 -6.76 6.03 -10.39
C GLY A 121 -7.07 7.27 -11.20
N HIS A 122 -8.33 7.69 -11.24
CA HIS A 122 -8.72 8.87 -12.00
C HIS A 122 -9.95 9.59 -11.44
N VAL A 123 -10.17 10.80 -11.97
CA VAL A 123 -11.40 11.56 -11.78
C VAL A 123 -12.12 11.68 -13.12
N GLU A 124 -13.40 11.32 -13.13
CA GLU A 124 -14.20 11.45 -14.35
C GLU A 124 -14.63 12.89 -14.61
N LYS A 125 -15.06 13.61 -13.55
CA LYS A 125 -15.70 14.93 -13.69
C LYS A 125 -15.41 15.83 -12.50
N GLY A 126 -15.03 17.08 -12.78
CA GLY A 126 -14.85 18.17 -11.81
C GLY A 126 -13.60 18.02 -10.91
N PRO A 127 -13.25 19.07 -10.14
CA PRO A 127 -12.11 19.02 -9.24
C PRO A 127 -12.43 18.26 -7.96
N VAL A 128 -11.50 17.44 -7.50
CA VAL A 128 -11.56 16.75 -6.20
C VAL A 128 -10.39 17.24 -5.37
N ILE A 129 -10.59 17.38 -4.06
CA ILE A 129 -9.52 17.72 -3.12
C ILE A 129 -9.37 16.61 -2.11
N THR A 130 -8.13 16.25 -1.80
CA THR A 130 -7.87 15.33 -0.69
C THR A 130 -7.88 16.10 0.62
N GLU A 131 -8.72 15.69 1.56
CA GLU A 131 -8.80 16.35 2.87
C GLU A 131 -7.86 15.72 3.90
N LYS A 132 -7.69 14.40 3.86
CA LYS A 132 -6.92 13.66 4.85
C LYS A 132 -6.23 12.42 4.27
N VAL A 133 -4.93 12.31 4.51
CA VAL A 133 -4.09 11.11 4.31
C VAL A 133 -3.19 11.01 5.53
N GLN A 134 -3.41 10.02 6.39
CA GLN A 134 -2.75 9.95 7.69
C GLN A 134 -2.64 8.51 8.18
N LEU A 135 -1.61 8.23 8.97
CA LEU A 135 -1.43 6.91 9.58
C LEU A 135 -2.43 6.67 10.71
N ILE A 136 -2.76 5.41 10.90
CA ILE A 136 -3.60 4.94 11.99
C ILE A 136 -2.83 3.87 12.76
N ASN A 137 -2.75 3.98 14.08
CA ASN A 137 -2.10 2.97 14.92
C ASN A 137 -3.01 1.73 15.12
N GLY A 138 -2.49 0.70 15.79
CA GLY A 138 -3.25 -0.52 16.09
C GLY A 138 -4.49 -0.33 16.97
N LEU A 139 -4.64 0.84 17.60
CA LEU A 139 -5.83 1.23 18.40
C LEU A 139 -6.86 2.02 17.58
N GLY A 140 -6.61 2.25 16.29
CA GLY A 140 -7.50 3.06 15.44
C GLY A 140 -7.30 4.58 15.59
N GLN A 141 -6.26 5.03 16.30
CA GLN A 141 -5.98 6.45 16.51
C GLN A 141 -5.12 7.01 15.37
N LEU A 142 -5.46 8.22 14.92
CA LEU A 142 -4.65 8.96 13.96
C LEU A 142 -3.29 9.32 14.57
N ILE A 143 -2.21 9.03 13.85
CA ILE A 143 -0.84 9.38 14.26
C ILE A 143 -0.10 10.08 13.11
N GLY A 144 0.91 10.87 13.46
CA GLY A 144 1.72 11.58 12.49
C GLY A 144 1.01 12.75 11.81
N GLU A 145 1.66 13.32 10.80
CA GLU A 145 1.13 14.47 10.07
C GLU A 145 0.08 14.06 9.02
N ASN A 146 -0.91 14.92 8.80
CA ASN A 146 -1.79 14.79 7.66
C ASN A 146 -1.05 15.17 6.37
N LYS A 147 -0.84 14.20 5.49
CA LYS A 147 -0.16 14.37 4.20
C LYS A 147 -1.09 14.79 3.07
N ALA A 148 -2.38 15.03 3.34
CA ALA A 148 -3.28 15.64 2.36
C ALA A 148 -2.75 17.03 1.97
N ASN A 149 -2.08 17.10 0.83
CA ASN A 149 -1.36 18.28 0.39
C ASN A 149 -2.38 19.31 -0.11
N ARG A 150 -2.85 20.20 0.77
CA ARG A 150 -3.82 21.24 0.41
C ARG A 150 -3.26 22.33 -0.50
N ASN A 151 -1.94 22.53 -0.52
CA ASN A 151 -1.38 23.79 -1.00
C ASN A 151 -0.43 23.71 -2.21
N ASN A 152 0.22 22.57 -2.53
CA ASN A 152 1.32 22.56 -3.51
C ASN A 152 1.24 21.54 -4.66
N SER A 153 0.20 20.72 -4.75
CA SER A 153 -0.07 19.89 -5.93
C SER A 153 -1.55 19.54 -5.94
N PRO A 154 -2.30 19.71 -7.05
CA PRO A 154 -3.69 19.30 -7.09
C PRO A 154 -3.74 17.78 -6.93
N ALA A 155 -3.97 17.32 -5.70
CA ALA A 155 -4.32 15.93 -5.44
C ALA A 155 -5.57 15.68 -6.28
N TRP A 156 -5.52 14.70 -7.19
CA TRP A 156 -6.61 14.39 -8.13
C TRP A 156 -6.88 15.48 -9.18
N PRO A 157 -5.92 15.77 -10.10
CA PRO A 157 -6.20 16.65 -11.21
C PRO A 157 -7.33 16.05 -12.06
N LEU A 158 -8.17 16.91 -12.64
CA LEU A 158 -9.21 16.45 -13.55
C LEU A 158 -8.56 15.83 -14.79
N THR A 159 -8.66 14.51 -14.89
CA THR A 159 -8.01 13.73 -15.96
C THR A 159 -9.01 13.16 -16.96
N ASN A 160 -10.31 13.42 -16.78
CA ASN A 160 -11.39 12.94 -17.65
C ASN A 160 -11.33 11.42 -17.87
N GLY A 161 -11.13 10.66 -16.80
CA GLY A 161 -11.07 9.19 -16.87
C GLY A 161 -9.68 8.61 -17.18
N ILE A 162 -8.64 9.44 -17.32
CA ILE A 162 -7.27 8.97 -17.55
C ILE A 162 -6.59 8.68 -16.20
N ASP A 163 -6.07 7.47 -16.05
CA ASP A 163 -5.35 7.04 -14.85
C ASP A 163 -4.10 7.88 -14.58
N GLN A 164 -3.86 8.17 -13.31
CA GLN A 164 -2.70 8.86 -12.77
C GLN A 164 -2.22 8.17 -11.50
N ILE A 165 -0.97 8.44 -11.13
CA ILE A 165 -0.41 8.06 -9.83
C ILE A 165 -0.27 9.31 -8.96
N TRP A 166 -0.81 9.25 -7.75
CA TRP A 166 -0.67 10.24 -6.70
C TRP A 166 0.23 9.71 -5.59
N THR A 167 1.26 10.47 -5.27
CA THR A 167 2.20 10.13 -4.20
C THR A 167 1.98 11.05 -3.01
N TYR A 168 1.84 10.47 -1.82
CA TYR A 168 1.82 11.18 -0.54
C TYR A 168 3.07 10.82 0.26
N GLY A 169 3.67 11.81 0.91
CA GLY A 169 4.97 11.66 1.57
C GLY A 169 6.13 11.59 0.58
N SER A 170 7.26 11.03 1.01
CA SER A 170 8.47 10.87 0.20
C SER A 170 9.36 9.77 0.78
N PRO A 171 10.37 9.28 0.04
CA PRO A 171 11.36 8.33 0.56
C PRO A 171 12.14 8.81 1.80
N THR A 172 12.05 10.10 2.15
CA THR A 172 12.67 10.69 3.35
C THR A 172 11.65 11.22 4.36
N ASP A 173 10.36 11.09 4.08
CA ASP A 173 9.28 11.54 4.97
C ASP A 173 9.01 10.46 6.01
N GLN A 174 9.26 10.75 7.28
CA GLN A 174 9.07 9.77 8.34
C GLN A 174 7.60 9.58 8.73
N TRP A 175 6.66 10.40 8.24
CA TRP A 175 5.22 10.51 8.56
C TRP A 175 4.86 10.66 10.06
N ALA A 176 5.65 10.09 10.97
CA ALA A 176 5.41 9.93 12.39
C ALA A 176 6.48 10.57 13.28
N SER A 177 7.40 11.39 12.74
CA SER A 177 8.34 12.16 13.57
C SER A 177 7.80 13.53 13.97
N SER A 178 6.89 13.51 14.94
CA SER A 178 6.75 14.57 15.93
C SER A 178 6.31 13.97 17.25
#